data_AF-A0A4Z1R646-F1
#
_entry.id   AF-A0A4Z1R646-F1
#
_cell.length_a   1.000
_cell.length_b   1.000
_cell.length_c   1.000
_cell.angle_alpha   90.00
_cell.angle_beta   90.00
_cell.angle_gamma   90.00
#
_symmetry.space_group_name_H-M   'P 1'
#
loop_
_entity.id
_entity.type
_entity.pdbx_description
1 polymer ?
#
loop_
_entity_poly.entity_id
_entity_poly.type
_entity_poly.pdbx_seq_one_letter_code
_entity_poly.pdbx_strand_id
1 'polypeptide(L)' 'MATKKAPPAIEPVSTYRVELKRSIQIGRSWVHPGPNVKLRGDILDAKIQEDAEAIGAYEPVEIPGE' A
#
# COMPACT_ATOMS: atom_id res chain seq x y z
N MET A 1 -24.99 -11.42 -4.37
CA MET A 1 -23.54 -11.74 -4.36
C MET A 1 -22.80 -10.43 -4.50
N ALA A 2 -22.17 -9.92 -3.43
CA ALA A 2 -21.40 -8.69 -3.53
C ALA A 2 -20.14 -9.01 -4.33
N THR A 3 -20.08 -8.53 -5.57
CA THR A 3 -18.83 -8.45 -6.32
C THR A 3 -17.95 -7.47 -5.56
N LYS A 4 -17.16 -7.99 -4.61
CA LYS A 4 -15.99 -7.29 -4.07
C LYS A 4 -15.12 -6.99 -5.28
N LYS A 5 -15.26 -5.78 -5.80
CA LYS A 5 -14.42 -5.16 -6.82
C LYS A 5 -13.01 -5.41 -6.34
N ALA A 6 -12.35 -6.43 -6.91
CA ALA A 6 -10.98 -6.76 -6.54
C ALA A 6 -10.20 -5.45 -6.66
N PRO A 7 -9.47 -5.02 -5.62
CA PRO A 7 -8.61 -3.86 -5.75
C PRO A 7 -7.73 -4.08 -6.99
N PRO A 8 -7.44 -3.02 -7.77
CA PRO A 8 -6.59 -3.15 -8.96
C PRO A 8 -5.38 -3.99 -8.58
N ALA A 9 -5.10 -5.06 -9.34
CA ALA A 9 -4.07 -6.03 -8.99
C ALA A 9 -2.77 -5.29 -8.67
N ILE A 10 -2.38 -5.29 -7.40
CA ILE A 10 -1.19 -4.57 -6.93
C ILE A 10 0.00 -5.40 -7.39
N GLU A 11 0.82 -4.83 -8.25
CA GLU A 11 2.02 -5.47 -8.79
C GLU A 11 3.03 -5.66 -7.65
N PRO A 12 3.37 -6.90 -7.25
CA PRO A 12 4.13 -7.13 -6.02
C PRO A 12 5.55 -6.56 -6.08
N VAL A 13 6.10 -6.39 -7.28
CA VAL A 13 7.45 -5.85 -7.49
C VAL A 13 7.47 -4.33 -7.61
N SER A 14 6.32 -3.69 -7.86
CA SER A 14 6.23 -2.24 -8.06
C SER A 14 6.26 -1.49 -6.73
N THR A 15 6.76 -0.25 -6.79
CA THR A 15 6.68 0.67 -5.64
C THR A 15 5.42 1.51 -5.77
N TYR A 16 4.67 1.61 -4.68
CA TYR A 16 3.49 2.44 -4.56
C TYR A 16 3.75 3.55 -3.57
N ARG A 17 3.27 4.75 -3.89
CA ARG A 17 3.15 5.84 -2.94
C ARG A 17 1.80 5.68 -2.27
N VAL A 18 1.82 5.65 -0.95
CA VAL A 18 0.70 5.29 -0.11
C VAL A 18 0.48 6.42 0.89
N GLU A 19 -0.75 6.86 1.01
CA GLU A 19 -1.21 7.68 2.11
C GLU A 19 -1.56 6.77 3.27
N LEU A 20 -0.75 6.82 4.33
CA LEU A 20 -1.05 6.14 5.59
C LEU A 20 -1.81 7.08 6.52
N LYS A 21 -3.01 6.66 6.92
CA LYS A 21 -3.87 7.38 7.86
C LYS A 21 -3.50 7.14 9.32
N ARG A 22 -2.84 6.02 9.60
CA ARG A 22 -2.38 5.63 10.94
C ARG A 22 -1.03 4.92 10.85
N SER A 23 -0.34 4.79 11.98
CA SER A 23 0.91 4.03 12.04
C SER A 23 0.64 2.56 11.76
N ILE A 24 1.43 1.95 10.87
CA ILE A 24 1.36 0.52 10.59
C ILE A 24 2.69 -0.14 10.94
N GLN A 25 2.63 -1.40 11.37
CA GLN A 25 3.83 -2.18 11.60
C GLN A 25 4.18 -2.98 10.34
N ILE A 26 5.39 -2.81 9.83
CA ILE A 26 5.91 -3.57 8.69
C ILE A 26 7.09 -4.41 9.19
N GLY A 27 6.88 -5.72 9.28
CA GLY A 27 7.82 -6.62 9.92
C GLY A 27 8.08 -6.22 11.38
N ARG A 28 9.30 -5.77 11.68
CA ARG A 28 9.70 -5.30 13.02
C ARG A 28 9.73 -3.79 13.16
N SER A 29 9.46 -3.05 12.08
CA SER A 29 9.53 -1.59 12.05
C SER A 29 8.15 -0.98 12.10
N TRP A 30 8.01 0.13 12.83
CA TRP A 30 6.82 0.95 12.81
C TRP A 30 6.98 2.03 11.74
N VAL A 31 6.02 2.11 10.84
CA VAL A 31 5.94 3.14 9.82
C VAL A 31 4.91 4.16 10.26
N HIS A 32 5.37 5.39 10.46
CA HIS A 32 4.51 6.50 10.86
C HIS A 32 3.56 6.90 9.73
N PRO A 33 2.38 7.44 10.06
CA PRO A 33 1.43 7.92 9.07
C PRO A 33 2.05 9.07 8.27
N GLY A 34 1.66 9.16 7.00
CA GLY A 34 2.13 10.19 6.10
C GLY A 34 1.54 10.04 4.70
N PRO A 35 1.45 11.15 3.94
CA PRO A 35 0.85 11.16 2.59
C PRO A 35 1.77 10.61 1.50
N ASN A 36 3.04 10.29 1.83
CA ASN A 36 4.08 9.96 0.86
C ASN A 36 4.88 8.71 1.27
N VAL A 37 4.22 7.72 1.87
CA VAL A 37 4.89 6.51 2.32
C VAL A 37 5.10 5.59 1.12
N LYS A 38 6.34 5.21 0.86
CA LYS A 38 6.65 4.27 -0.23
C LYS A 38 6.56 2.85 0.29
N LEU A 39 5.60 2.08 -0.22
CA LEU A 39 5.45 0.67 0.07
C LEU A 39 5.65 -0.13 -1.21
N ARG A 40 6.28 -1.29 -1.07
CA ARG A 40 6.31 -2.26 -2.16
C ARG A 40 4.94 -2.90 -2.32
N GLY A 41 4.58 -3.28 -3.54
CA GLY A 41 3.25 -3.82 -3.84
C GLY A 41 2.88 -5.03 -3.00
N ASP A 42 3.83 -5.95 -2.73
CA ASP A 42 3.55 -7.12 -1.88
C ASP A 42 3.19 -6.72 -0.44
N ILE A 43 3.86 -5.70 0.10
CA ILE A 43 3.62 -5.18 1.45
C ILE A 43 2.30 -4.42 1.49
N LEU A 44 2.04 -3.59 0.47
CA LEU A 44 0.80 -2.83 0.37
C LEU A 44 -0.41 -3.76 0.29
N ASP A 45 -0.35 -4.79 -0.56
CA ASP A 45 -1.41 -5.79 -0.69
C ASP A 45 -1.66 -6.49 0.64
N ALA A 46 -0.60 -6.98 1.30
CA ALA A 46 -0.70 -7.59 2.62
C ALA A 46 -1.34 -6.63 3.64
N LYS A 47 -0.97 -5.35 3.64
CA LYS A 47 -1.50 -4.35 4.57
C LYS A 47 -2.94 -3.94 4.29
N ILE A 48 -3.36 -3.94 3.04
CA ILE A 48 -4.77 -3.74 2.67
C ILE A 48 -5.60 -4.93 3.15
N GLN A 49 -5.07 -6.16 3.07
CA GLN A 49 -5.77 -7.35 3.57
C GLN A 49 -5.84 -7.39 5.11
N GLU A 50 -4.78 -6.95 5.80
CA GLU A 50 -4.74 -6.90 7.27
C GLU A 50 -5.56 -5.73 7.86
N ASP A 51 -5.33 -4.50 7.37
CA ASP A 51 -5.95 -3.27 7.88
C ASP A 51 -6.15 -2.24 6.75
N ALA A 52 -7.15 -2.48 5.90
CA ALA A 52 -7.51 -1.57 4.80
C ALA A 52 -7.78 -0.13 5.27
N GLU A 53 -8.25 0.06 6.51
CA GLU A 53 -8.55 1.39 7.06
C GLU A 53 -7.29 2.23 7.34
N ALA A 54 -6.13 1.59 7.53
CA ALA A 54 -4.86 2.31 7.66
C ALA A 54 -4.39 2.92 6.34
N ILE A 55 -4.80 2.32 5.22
CA ILE A 55 -4.42 2.72 3.87
C ILE A 55 -5.48 3.69 3.34
N GLY A 56 -5.11 4.96 3.17
CA GLY A 56 -6.01 5.99 2.66
C GLY A 56 -6.19 5.92 1.14
N ALA A 57 -5.12 6.24 0.43
CA ALA A 57 -5.02 6.20 -1.02
C ALA A 57 -3.65 5.63 -1.40
N TYR A 58 -3.53 5.04 -2.58
CA TYR A 58 -2.26 4.60 -3.11
C TYR A 58 -2.18 4.77 -4.62
N GLU A 59 -1.00 5.11 -5.11
CA GLU A 59 -0.69 5.32 -6.52
C GLU A 59 0.63 4.61 -6.89
N PRO A 60 0.73 3.93 -8.04
CA PRO A 60 1.99 3.37 -8.50
C PRO A 60 3.00 4.49 -8.75
N VAL A 61 4.21 4.33 -8.23
CA VAL A 61 5.33 5.21 -8.55
C VAL A 61 5.99 4.63 -9.78
N GLU A 62 5.67 5.17 -10.95
CA GLU A 62 6.49 4.96 -12.14
C GLU A 62 7.88 5.55 -11.84
N ILE A 63 8.88 4.68 -11.78
CA ILE A 63 10.28 5.11 -11.71
C ILE A 63 10.68 5.32 -13.17
N PRO A 64 10.83 6.56 -13.66
CA PRO A 64 11.29 6.76 -15.02
C PRO A 64 12.75 6.32 -15.13
N GLY A 65 13.00 5.20 -15.81
CA GLY A 65 14.35 4.83 -16.23
C GLY A 65 14.63 3.34 -16.16
N GLU A 66 14.33 2.64 -17.25
CA GLU A 66 15.31 1.74 -17.86
C GLU A 66 15.30 1.96 -19.38
#